data_AF-A0A132EH31-F1
#
_entry.id   AF-A0A132EH31-F1
#
_cell.length_a   1.000
_cell.length_b   1.000
_cell.length_c   1.000
_cell.angle_alpha   90.00
_cell.angle_beta   90.00
_cell.angle_gamma   90.00
#
_symmetry.space_group_name_H-M   'P 1'
#
loop_
_entity.id
_entity.type
_entity.pdbx_description
1 polymer ?
#
loop_
_entity_poly.entity_id
_entity_poly.type
_entity_poly.pdbx_seq_one_letter_code
_entity_poly.pdbx_strand_id
1 'polypeptide(L)'
;MRLADFIVRNMEPILVQWEAFAATLLPAAKSMDSQGLRDHARQILEAVAKDIDTPQTREAQREKSLGRGSEPVSASDTAAQTHAVLRARRGFNINQLAAEYRALRASVLRLWIDECQPGPPHLDDMIRFNEAIDQALAESVAFFTEQVEQARNLLLGMLGHDMRTPLQTIQVTASYLVALNAGGDVSEAAARLIRSGGRMQGLLDDLCDFNRTQLGLGINVSPRHVDLAPVLANVVDELRTAHPGREINVEISGDLRGEWDDQRMQQLLSNLVSNAVKYGTPDTPVRVSAVSTETEVLVEIGNSGPAIDRVMLDHIFDPLRRGADRSERTGEDVGLGLGLFIASEIAKAHHGRIDARSDQTETVFAVRLPRRG
;
A
#
# COMPACT_ATOMS: atom_id res chain seq x y z
N MET A 1 -20.45 -21.64 -38.94
CA MET A 1 -21.20 -20.78 -37.99
C MET A 1 -20.19 -19.85 -37.34
N ARG A 2 -20.52 -18.55 -37.19
CA ARG A 2 -19.64 -17.58 -36.53
C ARG A 2 -19.45 -17.94 -35.06
N LEU A 3 -18.34 -17.53 -34.46
CA LEU A 3 -18.04 -17.87 -33.06
C LEU A 3 -19.01 -17.20 -32.09
N ALA A 4 -19.45 -15.96 -32.37
CA ALA A 4 -20.45 -15.27 -31.56
C ALA A 4 -21.78 -16.06 -31.48
N ASP A 5 -22.30 -16.48 -32.64
CA ASP A 5 -23.52 -17.32 -32.72
C ASP A 5 -23.35 -18.65 -31.97
N PHE A 6 -22.17 -19.26 -32.12
CA PHE A 6 -21.84 -20.52 -31.43
C PHE A 6 -21.90 -20.34 -29.91
N ILE A 7 -21.25 -19.30 -29.36
CA ILE A 7 -21.22 -19.05 -27.91
C ILE A 7 -22.65 -18.90 -27.35
N VAL A 8 -23.50 -18.13 -28.03
CA VAL A 8 -24.89 -17.90 -27.59
C VAL A 8 -25.71 -19.21 -27.65
N ARG A 9 -25.56 -20.00 -28.71
CA ARG A 9 -26.29 -21.27 -28.89
C ARG A 9 -25.81 -22.37 -27.94
N ASN A 10 -24.50 -22.43 -27.66
CA ASN A 10 -23.86 -23.46 -26.84
C ASN A 10 -23.50 -22.98 -25.44
N MET A 11 -24.19 -21.95 -24.92
CA MET A 11 -23.92 -21.35 -23.63
C MET A 11 -23.91 -22.37 -22.47
N GLU A 12 -24.94 -23.20 -22.37
CA GLU A 12 -25.06 -24.16 -21.27
C GLU A 12 -23.94 -25.24 -21.29
N PRO A 13 -23.64 -25.91 -22.43
CA PRO A 13 -22.46 -26.78 -22.54
C PRO A 13 -21.14 -26.12 -22.11
N ILE A 14 -20.93 -24.85 -22.48
CA ILE A 14 -19.73 -24.09 -22.09
C ILE A 14 -19.70 -23.87 -20.58
N LEU A 15 -20.82 -23.45 -19.98
CA LEU A 15 -20.92 -23.20 -18.54
C LEU A 15 -20.74 -24.48 -17.70
N VAL A 16 -21.19 -25.63 -18.20
CA VAL A 16 -20.94 -26.92 -17.55
C VAL A 16 -19.44 -27.25 -17.52
N GLN A 17 -18.70 -27.01 -18.62
CA GLN A 17 -17.24 -27.21 -18.64
C GLN A 17 -16.51 -26.21 -17.72
N TRP A 18 -16.97 -24.96 -17.66
CA TRP A 18 -16.45 -23.96 -16.73
C TRP A 18 -16.65 -24.41 -15.28
N GLU A 19 -17.88 -24.79 -14.90
CA GLU A 19 -18.21 -25.24 -13.55
C GLU A 19 -17.36 -26.43 -13.13
N ALA A 20 -17.23 -27.44 -14.01
CA ALA A 20 -16.43 -28.62 -13.75
C ALA A 20 -14.96 -28.26 -13.51
N PHE A 21 -14.40 -27.31 -14.26
CA PHE A 21 -13.04 -26.81 -14.03
C PHE A 21 -12.93 -26.01 -12.73
N ALA A 22 -13.82 -25.05 -12.51
CA ALA A 22 -13.81 -24.20 -11.31
C ALA A 22 -13.89 -25.03 -10.02
N ALA A 23 -14.67 -26.12 -10.02
CA ALA A 23 -14.76 -27.06 -8.90
C ALA A 23 -13.42 -27.70 -8.51
N THR A 24 -12.44 -27.76 -9.43
CA THR A 24 -11.10 -28.32 -9.16
C THR A 24 -10.17 -27.35 -8.44
N LEU A 25 -10.51 -26.06 -8.35
CA LEU A 25 -9.67 -25.00 -7.80
C LEU A 25 -9.72 -24.97 -6.26
N LEU A 26 -9.14 -25.99 -5.63
CA LEU A 26 -9.06 -26.13 -4.19
C LEU A 26 -7.95 -25.27 -3.57
N PRO A 27 -8.11 -24.82 -2.29
CA PRO A 27 -9.25 -25.09 -1.40
C PRO A 27 -10.45 -24.15 -1.63
N ALA A 28 -10.31 -23.09 -2.43
CA ALA A 28 -11.31 -22.02 -2.56
C ALA A 28 -12.68 -22.53 -3.05
N ALA A 29 -12.69 -23.46 -4.01
CA ALA A 29 -13.92 -24.03 -4.56
C ALA A 29 -14.65 -25.03 -3.63
N LYS A 30 -14.05 -25.45 -2.50
CA LYS A 30 -14.52 -26.60 -1.70
C LYS A 30 -15.96 -26.46 -1.19
N SER A 31 -16.39 -25.24 -0.86
CA SER A 31 -17.69 -24.95 -0.25
C SER A 31 -18.68 -24.29 -1.21
N MET A 32 -18.36 -24.25 -2.51
CA MET A 32 -19.16 -23.54 -3.51
C MET A 32 -20.20 -24.45 -4.13
N ASP A 33 -21.42 -23.92 -4.31
CA ASP A 33 -22.48 -24.55 -5.08
C ASP A 33 -22.37 -24.20 -6.57
N SER A 34 -23.21 -24.82 -7.39
CA SER A 34 -23.21 -24.62 -8.85
C SER A 34 -23.35 -23.14 -9.25
N GLN A 35 -24.23 -22.40 -8.54
CA GLN A 35 -24.42 -20.98 -8.79
C GLN A 35 -23.16 -20.18 -8.47
N GLY A 36 -22.48 -20.45 -7.36
CA GLY A 36 -21.21 -19.80 -7.02
C GLY A 36 -20.06 -20.19 -7.95
N LEU A 37 -20.02 -21.42 -8.45
CA LEU A 37 -18.99 -21.88 -9.38
C LEU A 37 -19.15 -21.25 -10.76
N ARG A 38 -20.39 -21.12 -11.25
CA ARG A 38 -20.70 -20.50 -12.55
C ARG A 38 -20.68 -18.98 -12.48
N ASP A 39 -21.13 -18.40 -11.38
CA ASP A 39 -21.10 -16.97 -11.10
C ASP A 39 -21.48 -16.10 -12.32
N HIS A 40 -20.62 -15.18 -12.75
CA HIS A 40 -20.85 -14.27 -13.87
C HIS A 40 -20.31 -14.80 -15.21
N ALA A 41 -19.96 -16.10 -15.30
CA ALA A 41 -19.40 -16.68 -16.53
C ALA A 41 -20.33 -16.53 -17.75
N ARG A 42 -21.65 -16.59 -17.54
CA ARG A 42 -22.64 -16.35 -18.61
C ARG A 42 -22.54 -14.93 -19.15
N GLN A 43 -22.56 -13.94 -18.26
CA GLN A 43 -22.53 -12.53 -18.62
C GLN A 43 -21.19 -12.14 -19.27
N ILE A 44 -20.09 -12.76 -18.83
CA ILE A 44 -18.78 -12.64 -19.49
C ILE A 44 -18.87 -13.16 -20.93
N LEU A 45 -19.42 -14.36 -21.14
CA LEU A 45 -19.57 -14.94 -22.48
C LEU A 45 -20.52 -14.14 -23.39
N GLU A 46 -21.60 -13.59 -22.84
CA GLU A 46 -22.52 -12.70 -23.56
C GLU A 46 -21.82 -11.39 -23.98
N ALA A 47 -21.01 -10.81 -23.09
CA ALA A 47 -20.21 -9.63 -23.40
C ALA A 47 -19.16 -9.92 -24.48
N VAL A 48 -18.50 -11.08 -24.42
CA VAL A 48 -17.53 -11.54 -25.42
C VAL A 48 -18.19 -11.79 -26.78
N ALA A 49 -19.34 -12.47 -26.81
CA ALA A 49 -20.08 -12.71 -28.06
C ALA A 49 -20.53 -11.39 -28.70
N LYS A 50 -21.04 -10.45 -27.89
CA LYS A 50 -21.40 -9.11 -28.33
C LYS A 50 -20.20 -8.36 -28.87
N ASP A 51 -19.04 -8.44 -28.21
CA ASP A 51 -17.81 -7.80 -28.68
C ASP A 51 -17.41 -8.31 -30.07
N ILE A 52 -17.42 -9.63 -30.31
CA ILE A 52 -17.07 -10.22 -31.62
C ILE A 52 -17.95 -9.66 -32.76
N ASP A 53 -19.21 -9.33 -32.49
CA ASP A 53 -20.14 -8.76 -33.48
C ASP A 53 -20.01 -7.25 -33.69
N THR A 54 -19.25 -6.54 -32.86
CA THR A 54 -19.06 -5.09 -33.04
C THR A 54 -18.09 -4.77 -34.17
N PRO A 55 -18.41 -3.78 -35.03
CA PRO A 55 -17.46 -3.26 -36.01
C PRO A 55 -16.19 -2.72 -35.32
N GLN A 56 -15.02 -3.08 -35.84
CA GLN A 56 -13.73 -2.65 -35.30
C GLN A 56 -12.79 -2.33 -36.46
N THR A 57 -12.12 -1.18 -36.39
CA THR A 57 -11.07 -0.81 -37.36
C THR A 57 -9.75 -1.49 -36.99
N ARG A 58 -8.81 -1.60 -37.92
CA ARG A 58 -7.46 -2.13 -37.62
C ARG A 58 -6.72 -1.34 -36.54
N GLU A 59 -6.95 -0.04 -36.46
CA GLU A 59 -6.37 0.82 -35.41
C GLU A 59 -6.98 0.51 -34.05
N ALA A 60 -8.32 0.42 -33.96
CA ALA A 60 -9.00 0.03 -32.73
C ALA A 60 -8.60 -1.38 -32.27
N GLN A 61 -8.41 -2.31 -33.21
CA GLN A 61 -7.89 -3.64 -32.94
C GLN A 61 -6.49 -3.58 -32.31
N ARG A 62 -5.57 -2.82 -32.92
CA ARG A 62 -4.20 -2.66 -32.43
C ARG A 62 -4.16 -2.05 -31.02
N GLU A 63 -4.94 -0.99 -30.77
CA GLU A 63 -4.98 -0.38 -29.43
C GLU A 63 -5.57 -1.33 -28.39
N LYS A 64 -6.61 -2.10 -28.74
CA LYS A 64 -7.17 -3.14 -27.87
C LYS A 64 -6.13 -4.22 -27.53
N SER A 65 -5.34 -4.68 -28.49
CA SER A 65 -4.25 -5.64 -28.24
C SER A 65 -3.15 -5.09 -27.31
N LEU A 66 -3.01 -3.78 -27.20
CA LEU A 66 -2.07 -3.11 -26.27
C LEU A 66 -2.69 -2.80 -24.90
N GLY A 67 -3.96 -3.20 -24.67
CA GLY A 67 -4.71 -2.86 -23.45
C GLY A 67 -5.15 -1.38 -23.39
N ARG A 68 -5.19 -0.68 -24.53
CA ARG A 68 -5.57 0.73 -24.67
C ARG A 68 -6.91 0.92 -25.38
N GLY A 69 -7.70 -0.16 -25.51
CA GLY A 69 -9.02 -0.10 -26.10
C GLY A 69 -9.96 0.82 -25.30
N SER A 70 -10.94 1.42 -25.97
CA SER A 70 -11.93 2.27 -25.31
C SER A 70 -12.64 1.52 -24.18
N GLU A 71 -12.59 2.05 -22.97
CA GLU A 71 -13.35 1.51 -21.83
C GLU A 71 -14.86 1.50 -22.15
N PRO A 72 -15.61 0.47 -21.71
CA PRO A 72 -17.05 0.45 -21.89
C PRO A 72 -17.69 1.70 -21.27
N VAL A 73 -18.34 2.51 -22.10
CA VAL A 73 -19.09 3.70 -21.65
C VAL A 73 -20.38 3.26 -20.95
N SER A 74 -20.30 2.90 -19.67
CA SER A 74 -21.45 2.73 -18.78
C SER A 74 -21.02 2.59 -17.32
N ALA A 75 -21.64 3.37 -16.43
CA ALA A 75 -21.31 3.53 -15.01
C ALA A 75 -21.72 2.34 -14.11
N SER A 76 -21.47 1.10 -14.53
CA SER A 76 -21.69 -0.12 -13.72
C SER A 76 -20.55 -1.12 -13.92
N ASP A 77 -20.12 -1.79 -12.86
CA ASP A 77 -19.09 -2.83 -12.90
C ASP A 77 -19.35 -3.84 -14.02
N THR A 78 -18.34 -4.16 -14.83
CA THR A 78 -18.45 -5.19 -15.87
C THR A 78 -18.66 -6.57 -15.25
N ALA A 79 -19.17 -7.52 -16.03
CA ALA A 79 -19.31 -8.91 -15.55
C ALA A 79 -17.96 -9.51 -15.12
N ALA A 80 -16.86 -9.14 -15.80
CA ALA A 80 -15.51 -9.54 -15.46
C ALA A 80 -15.03 -8.92 -14.15
N GLN A 81 -15.34 -7.64 -13.91
CA GLN A 81 -15.04 -6.95 -12.65
C GLN A 81 -15.82 -7.57 -11.48
N THR A 82 -17.13 -7.79 -11.66
CA THR A 82 -17.98 -8.42 -10.63
C THR A 82 -17.51 -9.84 -10.30
N HIS A 83 -17.15 -10.62 -11.33
CA HIS A 83 -16.59 -11.95 -11.17
C HIS A 83 -15.32 -11.95 -10.31
N ALA A 84 -14.39 -11.03 -10.61
CA ALA A 84 -13.14 -10.88 -9.88
C ALA A 84 -13.36 -10.55 -8.40
N VAL A 85 -14.28 -9.61 -8.11
CA VAL A 85 -14.65 -9.24 -6.73
C VAL A 85 -15.18 -10.44 -5.96
N LEU A 86 -16.05 -11.24 -6.58
CA LEU A 86 -16.62 -12.42 -5.94
C LEU A 86 -15.58 -13.52 -5.72
N ARG A 87 -14.66 -13.74 -6.66
CA ARG A 87 -13.54 -14.67 -6.50
C ARG A 87 -12.59 -14.26 -5.37
N ALA A 88 -12.26 -12.96 -5.27
CA ALA A 88 -11.45 -12.44 -4.16
C ALA A 88 -12.13 -12.72 -2.80
N ARG A 89 -13.43 -12.43 -2.67
CA ARG A 89 -14.21 -12.69 -1.44
C ARG A 89 -14.32 -14.17 -1.07
N ARG A 90 -14.22 -15.06 -2.06
CA ARG A 90 -14.24 -16.52 -1.87
C ARG A 90 -12.86 -17.13 -1.64
N GLY A 91 -11.81 -16.32 -1.53
CA GLY A 91 -10.46 -16.77 -1.20
C GLY A 91 -9.73 -17.44 -2.38
N PHE A 92 -10.15 -17.16 -3.61
CA PHE A 92 -9.34 -17.51 -4.77
C PHE A 92 -8.06 -16.70 -4.77
N ASN A 93 -7.01 -17.23 -5.38
CA ASN A 93 -5.82 -16.45 -5.72
C ASN A 93 -5.81 -16.05 -7.20
N ILE A 94 -4.93 -15.11 -7.56
CA ILE A 94 -4.83 -14.57 -8.92
C ILE A 94 -4.53 -15.65 -9.98
N ASN A 95 -3.76 -16.69 -9.63
CA ASN A 95 -3.44 -17.78 -10.55
C ASN A 95 -4.67 -18.66 -10.82
N GLN A 96 -5.52 -18.87 -9.81
CA GLN A 96 -6.77 -19.60 -9.97
C GLN A 96 -7.74 -18.82 -10.87
N LEU A 97 -7.90 -17.51 -10.64
CA LEU A 97 -8.71 -16.63 -11.49
C LEU A 97 -8.22 -16.66 -12.95
N ALA A 98 -6.91 -16.51 -13.19
CA ALA A 98 -6.34 -16.59 -14.53
C ALA A 98 -6.50 -17.97 -15.17
N ALA A 99 -6.49 -19.04 -14.36
CA ALA A 99 -6.72 -20.39 -14.84
C ALA A 99 -8.17 -20.59 -15.32
N GLU A 100 -9.17 -19.97 -14.69
CA GLU A 100 -10.57 -20.03 -15.15
C GLU A 100 -10.74 -19.46 -16.56
N TYR A 101 -10.20 -18.27 -16.81
CA TYR A 101 -10.21 -17.67 -18.16
C TYR A 101 -9.46 -18.52 -19.19
N ARG A 102 -8.33 -19.12 -18.80
CA ARG A 102 -7.57 -20.02 -19.68
C ARG A 102 -8.39 -21.26 -20.03
N ALA A 103 -9.07 -21.86 -19.05
CA ALA A 103 -9.92 -23.03 -19.24
C ALA A 103 -11.15 -22.69 -20.10
N LEU A 104 -11.76 -21.53 -19.90
CA LEU A 104 -12.88 -21.06 -20.73
C LEU A 104 -12.50 -20.93 -22.18
N ARG A 105 -11.41 -20.22 -22.45
CA ARG A 105 -10.89 -20.00 -23.80
C ARG A 105 -10.64 -21.33 -24.50
N ALA A 106 -9.98 -22.27 -23.82
CA ALA A 106 -9.72 -23.60 -24.37
C ALA A 106 -11.02 -24.37 -24.65
N SER A 107 -11.98 -24.35 -23.73
CA SER A 107 -13.26 -25.05 -23.86
C SER A 107 -14.11 -24.51 -25.02
N VAL A 108 -14.24 -23.18 -25.12
CA VAL A 108 -15.00 -22.53 -26.19
C VAL A 108 -14.39 -22.84 -27.56
N LEU A 109 -13.08 -22.63 -27.71
CA LEU A 109 -12.39 -22.87 -28.99
C LEU A 109 -12.43 -24.34 -29.40
N ARG A 110 -12.20 -25.27 -28.47
CA ARG A 110 -12.27 -26.71 -28.74
C ARG A 110 -13.66 -27.12 -29.21
N LEU A 111 -14.71 -26.76 -28.46
CA LEU A 111 -16.08 -27.10 -28.82
C LEU A 111 -16.48 -26.49 -30.18
N TRP A 112 -16.07 -25.25 -30.45
CA TRP A 112 -16.37 -24.60 -31.72
C TRP A 112 -15.65 -25.24 -32.90
N ILE A 113 -14.37 -25.61 -32.75
CA ILE A 113 -13.60 -26.30 -33.80
C ILE A 113 -14.20 -27.68 -34.08
N ASP A 114 -14.51 -28.45 -33.04
CA ASP A 114 -15.04 -29.81 -33.15
C ASP A 114 -16.42 -29.84 -33.81
N GLU A 115 -17.30 -28.88 -33.49
CA GLU A 115 -18.68 -28.84 -34.01
C GLU A 115 -18.78 -28.13 -35.37
N CYS A 116 -18.06 -27.04 -35.58
CA CYS A 116 -18.28 -26.15 -36.72
C CYS A 116 -17.26 -26.29 -37.86
N GLN A 117 -16.08 -26.87 -37.61
CA GLN A 117 -14.96 -26.96 -38.56
C GLN A 117 -14.77 -25.66 -39.38
N PRO A 118 -14.49 -24.53 -38.71
CA PRO A 118 -14.57 -23.21 -39.33
C PRO A 118 -13.53 -23.00 -40.44
N GLY A 119 -13.96 -22.42 -41.56
CA GLY A 119 -13.09 -22.04 -42.68
C GLY A 119 -12.46 -20.64 -42.54
N PRO A 120 -11.66 -20.21 -43.53
CA PRO A 120 -10.88 -18.96 -43.49
C PRO A 120 -11.61 -17.66 -43.09
N PRO A 121 -12.85 -17.36 -43.55
CA PRO A 121 -13.54 -16.11 -43.19
C PRO A 121 -13.98 -16.06 -41.72
N HIS A 122 -13.86 -17.16 -40.97
CA HIS A 122 -14.19 -17.22 -39.55
C HIS A 122 -12.95 -17.22 -38.63
N LEU A 123 -11.73 -17.17 -39.19
CA LEU A 123 -10.50 -17.06 -38.39
C LEU A 123 -10.39 -15.70 -37.68
N ASP A 124 -10.94 -14.64 -38.25
CA ASP A 124 -10.99 -13.31 -37.63
C ASP A 124 -11.81 -13.32 -36.32
N ASP A 125 -12.87 -14.14 -36.25
CA ASP A 125 -13.66 -14.30 -35.02
C ASP A 125 -12.79 -14.87 -33.87
N MET A 126 -11.79 -15.72 -34.16
CA MET A 126 -10.86 -16.23 -33.13
C MET A 126 -9.98 -15.13 -32.56
N ILE A 127 -9.51 -14.21 -33.41
CA ILE A 127 -8.68 -13.08 -32.99
C ILE A 127 -9.52 -12.18 -32.09
N ARG A 128 -10.74 -11.83 -32.52
CA ARG A 128 -11.70 -11.05 -31.74
C ARG A 128 -12.05 -11.69 -30.39
N PHE A 129 -12.25 -13.00 -30.37
CA PHE A 129 -12.52 -13.73 -29.13
C PHE A 129 -11.33 -13.69 -28.17
N ASN A 130 -10.10 -13.90 -28.65
CA ASN A 130 -8.91 -13.84 -27.81
C ASN A 130 -8.72 -12.44 -27.21
N GLU A 131 -8.89 -11.38 -28.01
CA GLU A 131 -8.83 -10.00 -27.53
C GLU A 131 -9.90 -9.71 -26.46
N ALA A 132 -11.13 -10.18 -26.65
CA ALA A 132 -12.21 -9.98 -25.69
C ALA A 132 -11.96 -10.74 -24.38
N ILE A 133 -11.40 -11.96 -24.43
CA ILE A 133 -11.02 -12.74 -23.25
C ILE A 133 -9.83 -12.09 -22.53
N ASP A 134 -8.81 -11.64 -23.25
CA ASP A 134 -7.63 -11.01 -22.65
C ASP A 134 -8.00 -9.67 -21.99
N GLN A 135 -8.91 -8.90 -22.59
CA GLN A 135 -9.50 -7.70 -21.98
C GLN A 135 -10.25 -8.04 -20.67
N ALA A 136 -11.15 -9.02 -20.70
CA ALA A 136 -11.90 -9.44 -19.51
C ALA A 136 -10.97 -9.96 -18.39
N LEU A 137 -9.92 -10.69 -18.75
CA LEU A 137 -8.90 -11.16 -17.80
C LEU A 137 -8.11 -10.00 -17.20
N ALA A 138 -7.69 -9.02 -18.01
CA ALA A 138 -6.97 -7.84 -17.52
C ALA A 138 -7.82 -7.03 -16.53
N GLU A 139 -9.09 -6.78 -16.87
CA GLU A 139 -10.06 -6.13 -15.97
C GLU A 139 -10.25 -6.92 -14.67
N SER A 140 -10.45 -8.24 -14.78
CA SER A 140 -10.60 -9.11 -13.61
C SER A 140 -9.36 -9.10 -12.72
N VAL A 141 -8.15 -9.13 -13.30
CA VAL A 141 -6.90 -9.10 -12.53
C VAL A 141 -6.73 -7.77 -11.78
N ALA A 142 -7.04 -6.65 -12.44
CA ALA A 142 -6.96 -5.33 -11.82
C ALA A 142 -7.92 -5.22 -10.61
N PHE A 143 -9.21 -5.53 -10.82
CA PHE A 143 -10.23 -5.45 -9.76
C PHE A 143 -10.01 -6.48 -8.66
N PHE A 144 -9.56 -7.70 -8.99
CA PHE A 144 -9.22 -8.70 -7.98
C PHE A 144 -8.12 -8.18 -7.05
N THR A 145 -7.06 -7.60 -7.62
CA THR A 145 -5.93 -7.08 -6.86
C THR A 145 -6.35 -5.92 -5.97
N GLU A 146 -7.15 -4.99 -6.51
CA GLU A 146 -7.71 -3.88 -5.74
C GLU A 146 -8.56 -4.35 -4.55
N GLN A 147 -9.44 -5.35 -4.76
CA GLN A 147 -10.28 -5.89 -3.69
C GLN A 147 -9.46 -6.60 -2.60
N VAL A 148 -8.43 -7.36 -2.97
CA VAL A 148 -7.54 -8.02 -2.00
C VAL A 148 -6.78 -6.99 -1.18
N GLU A 149 -6.23 -5.95 -1.82
CA GLU A 149 -5.55 -4.87 -1.10
C GLU A 149 -6.51 -4.08 -0.21
N GLN A 150 -7.71 -3.77 -0.68
CA GLN A 150 -8.73 -3.08 0.13
C GLN A 150 -9.11 -3.90 1.37
N ALA A 151 -9.38 -5.20 1.21
CA ALA A 151 -9.72 -6.08 2.33
C ALA A 151 -8.55 -6.22 3.32
N ARG A 152 -7.33 -6.37 2.82
CA ARG A 152 -6.10 -6.38 3.63
C ARG A 152 -5.97 -5.08 4.42
N ASN A 153 -6.22 -3.95 3.77
CA ASN A 153 -6.15 -2.65 4.41
C ASN A 153 -7.21 -2.53 5.51
N LEU A 154 -8.47 -2.84 5.25
CA LEU A 154 -9.52 -2.78 6.27
C LEU A 154 -9.20 -3.63 7.51
N LEU A 155 -8.67 -4.85 7.30
CA LEU A 155 -8.25 -5.74 8.40
C LEU A 155 -7.16 -5.10 9.26
N LEU A 156 -6.12 -4.54 8.63
CA LEU A 156 -5.03 -3.88 9.34
C LEU A 156 -5.52 -2.65 10.12
N GLY A 157 -6.45 -1.87 9.55
CA GLY A 157 -7.07 -0.73 10.22
C GLY A 157 -7.85 -1.13 11.48
N MET A 158 -8.67 -2.19 11.40
CA MET A 158 -9.43 -2.71 12.54
C MET A 158 -8.52 -3.25 13.64
N LEU A 159 -7.51 -4.05 13.28
CA LEU A 159 -6.52 -4.57 14.23
C LEU A 159 -5.79 -3.44 14.97
N GLY A 160 -5.42 -2.36 14.28
CA GLY A 160 -4.79 -1.20 14.91
C GLY A 160 -5.68 -0.54 15.95
N HIS A 161 -6.96 -0.32 15.63
CA HIS A 161 -7.93 0.26 16.55
C HIS A 161 -8.19 -0.63 17.78
N ASP A 162 -8.44 -1.92 17.56
CA ASP A 162 -8.85 -2.83 18.64
C ASP A 162 -7.69 -3.22 19.55
N MET A 163 -6.45 -3.10 19.08
CA MET A 163 -5.24 -3.28 19.91
C MET A 163 -4.86 -1.99 20.67
N ARG A 164 -5.19 -0.80 20.16
CA ARG A 164 -4.91 0.50 20.83
C ARG A 164 -5.58 0.58 22.22
N THR A 165 -6.82 0.13 22.33
CA THR A 165 -7.61 0.19 23.58
C THR A 165 -7.04 -0.64 24.75
N PRO A 166 -6.78 -1.95 24.60
CA PRO A 166 -6.18 -2.75 25.68
C PRO A 166 -4.76 -2.27 26.01
N LEU A 167 -4.03 -1.75 25.03
CA LEU A 167 -2.70 -1.19 25.23
C LEU A 167 -2.71 0.07 26.10
N GLN A 168 -3.59 1.02 25.79
CA GLN A 168 -3.81 2.20 26.63
C GLN A 168 -4.18 1.81 28.06
N THR A 169 -5.00 0.78 28.24
CA THR A 169 -5.38 0.26 29.57
C THR A 169 -4.17 -0.26 30.35
N ILE A 170 -3.27 -1.00 29.70
CA ILE A 170 -2.01 -1.46 30.30
C ILE A 170 -1.13 -0.27 30.71
N GLN A 171 -0.99 0.73 29.83
CA GLN A 171 -0.18 1.91 30.10
C GLN A 171 -0.71 2.71 31.29
N VAL A 172 -2.01 3.01 31.33
CA VAL A 172 -2.63 3.77 32.43
C VAL A 172 -2.49 3.02 33.76
N THR A 173 -2.69 1.70 33.75
CA THR A 173 -2.54 0.87 34.94
C THR A 173 -1.10 0.86 35.44
N ALA A 174 -0.13 0.77 34.53
CA ALA A 174 1.28 0.88 34.88
C ALA A 174 1.63 2.28 35.42
N SER A 175 1.16 3.36 34.80
CA SER A 175 1.33 4.72 35.32
C SER A 175 0.77 4.88 36.73
N TYR A 176 -0.39 4.26 37.00
CA TYR A 176 -0.99 4.24 38.33
C TYR A 176 -0.12 3.48 39.35
N LEU A 177 0.45 2.33 38.99
CA LEU A 177 1.37 1.57 39.84
C LEU A 177 2.66 2.35 40.18
N VAL A 178 3.20 3.12 39.23
CA VAL A 178 4.32 4.04 39.49
C VAL A 178 3.91 5.12 40.49
N ALA A 179 2.74 5.74 40.27
CA ALA A 179 2.24 6.82 41.14
C ALA A 179 1.96 6.35 42.58
N LEU A 180 1.54 5.09 42.76
CA LEU A 180 1.34 4.50 44.08
C LEU A 180 2.65 4.27 44.86
N ASN A 181 3.82 4.44 44.21
CA ASN A 181 5.14 4.19 44.80
C ASN A 181 5.20 2.83 45.51
N ALA A 182 4.65 1.79 44.86
CA ALA A 182 4.42 0.46 45.41
C ALA A 182 5.71 -0.37 45.66
N GLY A 183 6.84 0.30 45.88
CA GLY A 183 8.19 -0.24 45.92
C GLY A 183 9.00 0.08 44.67
N GLY A 184 10.33 0.09 44.80
CA GLY A 184 11.27 0.39 43.70
C GLY A 184 11.11 -0.58 42.52
N ASP A 185 11.03 -1.88 42.81
CA ASP A 185 10.91 -2.92 41.78
C ASP A 185 9.58 -2.85 41.01
N VAL A 186 8.47 -2.53 41.69
CA VAL A 186 7.14 -2.38 41.07
C VAL A 186 7.10 -1.14 40.19
N SER A 187 7.70 -0.04 40.65
CA SER A 187 7.79 1.20 39.89
C SER A 187 8.65 1.04 38.65
N GLU A 188 9.75 0.28 38.73
CA GLU A 188 10.60 -0.02 37.58
C GLU A 188 9.90 -0.93 36.56
N ALA A 189 9.24 -2.00 37.04
CA ALA A 189 8.46 -2.90 36.18
C ALA A 189 7.32 -2.16 35.46
N ALA A 190 6.62 -1.29 36.18
CA ALA A 190 5.58 -0.45 35.61
C ALA A 190 6.13 0.56 34.59
N ALA A 191 7.28 1.20 34.87
CA ALA A 191 7.94 2.08 33.91
C ALA A 191 8.35 1.33 32.62
N ARG A 192 8.79 0.07 32.72
CA ARG A 192 9.07 -0.80 31.56
C ARG A 192 7.80 -1.10 30.74
N LEU A 193 6.67 -1.33 31.41
CA LEU A 193 5.36 -1.52 30.76
C LEU A 193 4.90 -0.26 30.02
N ILE A 194 5.02 0.92 30.62
CA ILE A 194 4.66 2.20 29.98
C ILE A 194 5.46 2.41 28.70
N ARG A 195 6.79 2.23 28.76
CA ARG A 195 7.67 2.37 27.59
C ARG A 195 7.32 1.37 26.49
N SER A 196 7.07 0.11 26.85
CA SER A 196 6.71 -0.92 25.88
C SER A 196 5.33 -0.66 25.27
N GLY A 197 4.38 -0.19 26.08
CA GLY A 197 3.07 0.25 25.63
C GLY A 197 3.15 1.41 24.65
N GLY A 198 3.97 2.42 24.94
CA GLY A 198 4.11 3.59 24.08
C GLY A 198 4.68 3.22 22.70
N ARG A 199 5.65 2.31 22.68
CA ARG A 199 6.20 1.77 21.42
C ARG A 199 5.15 1.04 20.60
N MET A 200 4.39 0.13 21.22
CA MET A 200 3.31 -0.57 20.53
C MET A 200 2.25 0.41 20.01
N GLN A 201 1.94 1.47 20.77
CA GLN A 201 0.96 2.48 20.37
C GLN A 201 1.41 3.20 19.11
N GLY A 202 2.65 3.67 19.06
CA GLY A 202 3.23 4.30 17.88
C GLY A 202 3.23 3.38 16.65
N LEU A 203 3.55 2.08 16.81
CA LEU A 203 3.49 1.12 15.70
C LEU A 203 2.07 0.92 15.17
N LEU A 204 1.06 0.93 16.05
CA LEU A 204 -0.35 0.84 15.64
C LEU A 204 -0.82 2.11 14.95
N ASP A 205 -0.38 3.28 15.43
CA ASP A 205 -0.71 4.56 14.82
C ASP A 205 -0.08 4.68 13.42
N ASP A 206 1.19 4.32 13.26
CA ASP A 206 1.86 4.25 11.95
C ASP A 206 1.16 3.27 10.99
N LEU A 207 0.68 2.12 11.51
CA LEU A 207 -0.08 1.16 10.71
C LEU A 207 -1.41 1.74 10.23
N CYS A 208 -2.14 2.43 11.11
CA CYS A 208 -3.39 3.11 10.76
C CYS A 208 -3.15 4.23 9.73
N ASP A 209 -2.10 5.03 9.91
CA ASP A 209 -1.75 6.10 8.97
C ASP A 209 -1.35 5.53 7.60
N PHE A 210 -0.48 4.50 7.57
CA PHE A 210 -0.16 3.76 6.35
C PHE A 210 -1.43 3.26 5.65
N ASN A 211 -2.37 2.70 6.41
CA ASN A 211 -3.62 2.21 5.85
C ASN A 211 -4.45 3.29 5.15
N ARG A 212 -4.59 4.45 5.79
CA ARG A 212 -5.32 5.58 5.23
C ARG A 212 -4.71 6.07 3.93
N THR A 213 -3.37 6.11 3.86
CA THR A 213 -2.65 6.50 2.64
C THR A 213 -2.88 5.50 1.49
N GLN A 214 -2.91 4.18 1.78
CA GLN A 214 -3.23 3.14 0.79
C GLN A 214 -4.68 3.24 0.28
N LEU A 215 -5.60 3.76 1.09
CA LEU A 215 -6.98 4.04 0.70
C LEU A 215 -7.15 5.40 -0.03
N GLY A 216 -6.05 6.12 -0.31
CA GLY A 216 -6.07 7.42 -1.00
C GLY A 216 -6.54 8.59 -0.13
N LEU A 217 -6.77 8.38 1.17
CA LEU A 217 -7.25 9.42 2.09
C LEU A 217 -6.12 10.31 2.64
N GLY A 218 -4.86 9.92 2.45
CA GLY A 218 -3.70 10.61 2.99
C GLY A 218 -3.65 10.65 4.53
N ILE A 219 -2.70 11.43 5.04
CA ILE A 219 -2.59 11.73 6.47
C ILE A 219 -3.54 12.86 6.83
N ASN A 220 -4.33 12.66 7.88
CA ASN A 220 -5.19 13.73 8.38
C ASN A 220 -4.34 14.76 9.14
N VAL A 221 -4.47 16.03 8.73
CA VAL A 221 -3.76 17.18 9.30
C VAL A 221 -4.77 18.25 9.67
N SER A 222 -4.51 18.96 10.77
CA SER A 222 -5.28 20.13 11.17
C SER A 222 -4.34 21.34 11.31
N PRO A 223 -3.96 21.98 10.19
CA PRO A 223 -2.99 23.07 10.20
C PRO A 223 -3.42 24.23 11.09
N ARG A 224 -2.47 24.77 11.85
CA ARG A 224 -2.63 25.95 12.70
C ARG A 224 -1.34 26.78 12.67
N HIS A 225 -1.38 27.99 13.21
CA HIS A 225 -0.17 28.79 13.34
C HIS A 225 0.79 28.12 14.34
N VAL A 226 1.91 27.60 13.84
CA VAL A 226 2.92 26.87 14.59
C VAL A 226 4.29 27.50 14.37
N ASP A 227 5.07 27.60 15.43
CA ASP A 227 6.50 27.88 15.39
C ASP A 227 7.24 26.54 15.45
N LEU A 228 8.01 26.17 14.41
CA LEU A 228 8.71 24.87 14.38
C LEU A 228 9.93 24.84 15.30
N ALA A 229 10.45 25.98 15.75
CA ALA A 229 11.61 26.01 16.65
C ALA A 229 11.37 25.25 17.97
N PRO A 230 10.28 25.51 18.74
CA PRO A 230 9.98 24.75 19.95
C PRO A 230 9.64 23.28 19.67
N VAL A 231 9.02 22.97 18.52
CA VAL A 231 8.72 21.58 18.14
C VAL A 231 10.03 20.80 17.93
N LEU A 232 10.98 21.38 17.20
CA LEU A 232 12.29 20.79 16.95
C LEU A 232 13.10 20.60 18.24
N ALA A 233 13.08 21.60 19.13
CA ALA A 233 13.76 21.54 20.42
C ALA A 233 13.22 20.38 21.28
N ASN A 234 11.89 20.26 21.39
CA ASN A 234 11.26 19.18 22.14
C ASN A 234 11.64 17.79 21.61
N VAL A 235 11.60 17.60 20.28
CA VAL A 235 11.99 16.32 19.65
C VAL A 235 13.46 15.98 19.94
N VAL A 236 14.35 16.96 19.84
CA VAL A 236 15.77 16.74 20.08
C VAL A 236 16.04 16.42 21.55
N ASP A 237 15.38 17.10 22.49
CA ASP A 237 15.56 16.86 23.92
C ASP A 237 15.01 15.49 24.36
N GLU A 238 13.89 15.05 23.79
CA GLU A 238 13.38 13.69 23.97
C GLU A 238 14.39 12.65 23.48
N LEU A 239 14.98 12.85 22.29
CA LEU A 239 15.95 11.92 21.70
C LEU A 239 17.30 11.93 22.44
N ARG A 240 17.77 13.09 22.93
CA ARG A 240 18.95 13.17 23.80
C ARG A 240 18.73 12.39 25.10
N THR A 241 17.53 12.47 25.66
CA THR A 241 17.17 11.72 26.87
C THR A 241 17.14 10.21 26.61
N ALA A 242 16.60 9.80 25.46
CA ALA A 242 16.57 8.39 25.04
C ALA A 242 17.95 7.84 24.65
N HIS A 243 18.85 8.69 24.15
CA HIS A 243 20.17 8.33 23.65
C HIS A 243 21.27 9.22 24.24
N PRO A 244 21.56 9.13 25.56
CA PRO A 244 22.48 10.05 26.24
C PRO A 244 23.93 10.01 25.73
N GLY A 245 24.33 8.95 25.01
CA GLY A 245 25.63 8.83 24.36
C GLY A 245 25.70 9.39 22.93
N ARG A 246 24.64 10.03 22.43
CA ARG A 246 24.59 10.56 21.06
C ARG A 246 24.55 12.08 21.09
N GLU A 247 25.52 12.69 20.43
CA GLU A 247 25.57 14.14 20.23
C GLU A 247 24.60 14.55 19.11
N ILE A 248 23.75 15.54 19.39
CA ILE A 248 22.80 16.11 18.42
C ILE A 248 23.00 17.62 18.42
N ASN A 249 23.47 18.16 17.30
CA ASN A 249 23.78 19.58 17.12
C ASN A 249 22.64 20.26 16.36
N VAL A 250 22.06 21.30 16.97
CA VAL A 250 20.89 22.00 16.45
C VAL A 250 21.25 23.42 16.08
N GLU A 251 21.01 23.80 14.84
CA GLU A 251 21.23 25.15 14.33
C GLU A 251 19.90 25.70 13.77
N ILE A 252 19.37 26.76 14.38
CA ILE A 252 18.13 27.39 13.94
C ILE A 252 18.44 28.82 13.49
N SER A 253 18.00 29.17 12.28
CA SER A 253 18.18 30.52 11.73
C SER A 253 16.91 31.03 11.04
N GLY A 254 16.54 32.27 11.36
CA GLY A 254 15.36 32.94 10.82
C GLY A 254 14.05 32.61 11.53
N ASP A 255 12.93 33.11 10.98
CA ASP A 255 11.59 32.89 11.53
C ASP A 255 11.00 31.56 11.04
N LEU A 256 10.71 30.61 11.94
CA LEU A 256 10.18 29.29 11.60
C LEU A 256 8.65 29.17 11.77
N ARG A 257 7.92 30.29 11.72
CA ARG A 257 6.46 30.31 11.83
C ARG A 257 5.76 30.07 10.50
N GLY A 258 4.66 29.32 10.55
CA GLY A 258 3.80 28.99 9.42
C GLY A 258 2.56 28.21 9.84
N GLU A 259 1.85 27.64 8.86
CA GLU A 259 0.61 26.90 9.06
C GLU A 259 0.83 25.38 8.94
N TRP A 260 0.93 24.71 10.09
CA TRP A 260 1.15 23.26 10.16
C TRP A 260 0.40 22.63 11.34
N ASP A 261 0.23 21.32 11.30
CA ASP A 261 -0.24 20.51 12.42
C ASP A 261 0.97 20.19 13.34
N ASP A 262 0.92 20.65 14.59
CA ASP A 262 2.04 20.53 15.54
C ASP A 262 2.40 19.08 15.85
N GLN A 263 1.38 18.25 16.08
CA GLN A 263 1.57 16.84 16.44
C GLN A 263 2.15 16.05 15.25
N ARG A 264 1.67 16.32 14.04
CA ARG A 264 2.22 15.70 12.82
C ARG A 264 3.63 16.18 12.54
N MET A 265 3.94 17.46 12.76
CA MET A 265 5.32 17.96 12.64
C MET A 265 6.27 17.30 13.65
N GLN A 266 5.83 17.12 14.90
CA GLN A 266 6.60 16.36 15.89
C GLN A 266 6.88 14.93 15.42
N GLN A 267 5.88 14.24 14.87
CA GLN A 267 6.02 12.87 14.34
C GLN A 267 7.01 12.81 13.15
N LEU A 268 6.88 13.74 12.19
CA LEU A 268 7.79 13.85 11.04
C LEU A 268 9.23 14.04 11.52
N LEU A 269 9.47 15.03 12.38
CA LEU A 269 10.81 15.35 12.87
C LEU A 269 11.40 14.21 13.71
N SER A 270 10.60 13.60 14.59
CA SER A 270 11.02 12.45 15.40
C SER A 270 11.43 11.27 14.52
N ASN A 271 10.67 10.96 13.46
CA ASN A 271 11.00 9.90 12.52
C ASN A 271 12.35 10.13 11.81
N LEU A 272 12.64 11.37 11.39
CA LEU A 272 13.89 11.71 10.70
C LEU A 272 15.09 11.74 11.66
N VAL A 273 14.96 12.39 12.81
CA VAL A 273 16.07 12.49 13.78
C VAL A 273 16.37 11.12 14.41
N SER A 274 15.35 10.32 14.74
CA SER A 274 15.54 8.95 15.22
C SER A 274 16.21 8.07 14.17
N ASN A 275 15.87 8.23 12.88
CA ASN A 275 16.55 7.55 11.78
C ASN A 275 18.06 7.91 11.76
N ALA A 276 18.37 9.20 11.81
CA ALA A 276 19.75 9.69 11.83
C ALA A 276 20.55 9.17 13.04
N VAL A 277 19.93 9.13 14.23
CA VAL A 277 20.53 8.57 15.45
C VAL A 277 20.82 7.08 15.29
N LYS A 278 19.89 6.31 14.73
CA LYS A 278 19.94 4.85 14.62
C LYS A 278 20.91 4.33 13.56
N TYR A 279 21.00 5.04 12.44
CA TYR A 279 21.81 4.63 11.28
C TYR A 279 23.13 5.41 11.17
N GLY A 280 23.26 6.53 11.90
CA GLY A 280 24.51 7.26 11.97
C GLY A 280 25.62 6.54 12.73
N THR A 281 26.85 6.90 12.41
CA THR A 281 28.06 6.44 13.11
C THR A 281 28.02 6.95 14.55
N PRO A 282 28.26 6.11 15.57
CA PRO A 282 28.11 6.48 16.98
C PRO A 282 28.91 7.71 17.41
N ASP A 283 30.12 7.88 16.88
CA ASP A 283 31.09 8.92 17.31
C ASP A 283 30.97 10.24 16.55
N THR A 284 30.00 10.35 15.64
CA THR A 284 29.74 11.58 14.88
C THR A 284 28.40 12.19 15.28
N PRO A 285 28.31 13.53 15.44
CA PRO A 285 27.08 14.17 15.82
C PRO A 285 26.02 14.06 14.72
N VAL A 286 24.76 13.94 15.12
CA VAL A 286 23.62 14.18 14.23
C VAL A 286 23.46 15.69 14.08
N ARG A 287 23.45 16.19 12.84
CA ARG A 287 23.20 17.60 12.52
C ARG A 287 21.72 17.80 12.27
N VAL A 288 21.13 18.78 12.93
CA VAL A 288 19.77 19.24 12.68
C VAL A 288 19.83 20.73 12.41
N SER A 289 19.50 21.16 11.20
CA SER A 289 19.44 22.59 10.86
C SER A 289 18.07 22.97 10.36
N ALA A 290 17.56 24.12 10.81
CA ALA A 290 16.32 24.69 10.32
C ALA A 290 16.56 26.13 9.89
N VAL A 291 16.31 26.41 8.62
CA VAL A 291 16.52 27.73 8.02
C VAL A 291 15.23 28.15 7.35
N SER A 292 14.83 29.40 7.54
CA SER A 292 13.71 29.96 6.81
C SER A 292 14.13 30.68 5.54
N THR A 293 13.32 30.52 4.52
CA THR A 293 13.33 31.33 3.30
C THR A 293 12.09 32.24 3.29
N GLU A 294 11.93 33.05 2.24
CA GLU A 294 10.75 33.91 2.08
C GLU A 294 9.43 33.11 2.03
N THR A 295 9.43 31.92 1.43
CA THR A 295 8.20 31.15 1.15
C THR A 295 8.10 29.82 1.89
N GLU A 296 9.23 29.24 2.29
CA GLU A 296 9.30 27.90 2.90
C GLU A 296 10.25 27.86 4.10
N VAL A 297 10.03 26.89 4.98
CA VAL A 297 10.99 26.45 5.99
C VAL A 297 11.69 25.19 5.48
N LEU A 298 13.03 25.23 5.49
CA LEU A 298 13.88 24.09 5.18
C LEU A 298 14.42 23.50 6.47
N VAL A 299 14.13 22.23 6.74
CA VAL A 299 14.73 21.46 7.84
C VAL A 299 15.61 20.37 7.25
N GLU A 300 16.89 20.36 7.60
CA GLU A 300 17.83 19.32 7.20
C GLU A 300 18.28 18.51 8.41
N ILE A 301 18.19 17.19 8.30
CA ILE A 301 18.65 16.23 9.29
C ILE A 301 19.74 15.39 8.64
N GLY A 302 20.97 15.49 9.16
CA GLY A 302 22.15 14.83 8.63
C GLY A 302 22.85 13.94 9.64
N ASN A 303 23.41 12.83 9.17
CA ASN A 303 24.30 11.97 9.95
C ASN A 303 25.42 11.42 9.07
N SER A 304 26.61 11.20 9.65
CA SER A 304 27.65 10.42 9.00
C SER A 304 27.34 8.93 9.09
N GLY A 305 27.64 8.17 8.05
CA GLY A 305 27.33 6.74 8.00
C GLY A 305 27.74 6.14 6.65
N PRO A 306 27.57 4.81 6.48
CA PRO A 306 27.81 4.18 5.19
C PRO A 306 26.87 4.77 4.13
N ALA A 307 27.42 5.00 2.94
CA ALA A 307 26.65 5.50 1.80
C ALA A 307 25.51 4.54 1.47
N ILE A 308 24.32 5.11 1.22
CA ILE A 308 23.16 4.35 0.76
C ILE A 308 23.27 4.19 -0.77
N ASP A 309 23.12 2.96 -1.27
CA ASP A 309 23.06 2.69 -2.71
C ASP A 309 21.95 3.53 -3.37
N ARG A 310 22.20 4.04 -4.57
CA ARG A 310 21.22 4.79 -5.38
C ARG A 310 19.88 4.07 -5.53
N VAL A 311 19.89 2.77 -5.79
CA VAL A 311 18.65 1.97 -5.92
C VAL A 311 17.88 1.96 -4.61
N MET A 312 18.58 1.97 -3.46
CA MET A 312 17.94 2.05 -2.16
C MET A 312 17.45 3.47 -1.85
N LEU A 313 18.20 4.51 -2.24
CA LEU A 313 17.79 5.91 -2.09
C LEU A 313 16.49 6.23 -2.85
N ASP A 314 16.35 5.77 -4.09
CA ASP A 314 15.15 6.00 -4.93
C ASP A 314 13.87 5.45 -4.29
N HIS A 315 14.02 4.49 -3.39
CA HIS A 315 12.93 3.78 -2.72
C HIS A 315 12.99 3.90 -1.20
N ILE A 316 13.78 4.81 -0.65
CA ILE A 316 14.02 4.89 0.80
C ILE A 316 12.77 5.29 1.59
N PHE A 317 11.84 5.96 0.92
CA PHE A 317 10.54 6.34 1.46
C PHE A 317 9.45 5.32 1.17
N ASP A 318 9.71 4.22 0.46
CA ASP A 318 8.72 3.17 0.23
C ASP A 318 8.37 2.48 1.56
N PRO A 319 7.08 2.18 1.80
CA PRO A 319 6.63 1.57 3.05
C PRO A 319 7.15 0.15 3.22
N LEU A 320 7.35 -0.27 4.48
CA LEU A 320 7.77 -1.62 4.88
C LEU A 320 9.14 -2.07 4.33
N ARG A 321 9.94 -1.15 3.79
CA ARG A 321 11.30 -1.45 3.35
C ARG A 321 12.28 -1.44 4.52
N ARG A 322 13.16 -2.43 4.52
CA ARG A 322 14.34 -2.51 5.41
C ARG A 322 15.57 -2.60 4.52
N GLY A 323 16.67 -1.96 4.93
CA GLY A 323 17.94 -2.07 4.22
C GLY A 323 18.37 -3.54 4.10
N ALA A 324 18.86 -3.94 2.92
CA ALA A 324 19.20 -5.32 2.57
C ALA A 324 20.27 -5.95 3.50
N ASP A 325 21.10 -5.13 4.12
CA ASP A 325 22.02 -5.55 5.17
C ASP A 325 21.45 -5.22 6.54
N ARG A 326 21.00 -6.26 7.27
CA ARG A 326 21.19 -6.46 8.73
C ARG A 326 20.18 -7.46 9.29
N SER A 327 20.38 -8.72 8.98
CA SER A 327 19.84 -9.86 9.72
C SER A 327 20.47 -10.04 11.12
N GLU A 328 21.43 -9.21 11.52
CA GLU A 328 22.25 -9.41 12.74
C GLU A 328 21.92 -8.51 13.94
N ARG A 329 20.97 -7.57 13.82
CA ARG A 329 20.52 -6.79 14.99
C ARG A 329 19.41 -7.53 15.73
N THR A 330 19.78 -8.54 16.53
CA THR A 330 18.90 -9.15 17.53
C THR A 330 18.72 -8.20 18.70
N GLY A 331 17.50 -7.70 18.93
CA GLY A 331 17.12 -7.01 20.17
C GLY A 331 16.50 -5.62 19.98
N GLU A 332 15.33 -5.44 20.59
CA GLU A 332 14.67 -4.19 21.04
C GLU A 332 14.30 -3.09 20.04
N ASP A 333 14.81 -3.10 18.81
CA ASP A 333 14.79 -1.92 17.91
C ASP A 333 14.14 -2.17 16.54
N VAL A 334 13.12 -3.03 16.50
CA VAL A 334 12.46 -3.47 15.25
C VAL A 334 11.25 -2.59 14.94
N GLY A 335 11.49 -1.45 14.27
CA GLY A 335 10.40 -0.68 13.65
C GLY A 335 9.78 -1.40 12.46
N LEU A 336 8.53 -1.07 12.10
CA LEU A 336 7.83 -1.65 10.94
C LEU A 336 8.43 -1.20 9.58
N GLY A 337 9.40 -0.29 9.57
CA GLY A 337 9.91 0.31 8.34
C GLY A 337 8.95 1.35 7.75
N LEU A 338 8.09 1.94 8.59
CA LEU A 338 7.10 2.95 8.20
C LEU A 338 7.57 4.39 8.47
N GLY A 339 8.54 4.61 9.37
CA GLY A 339 8.88 5.97 9.83
C GLY A 339 9.22 6.97 8.71
N LEU A 340 10.09 6.60 7.76
CA LEU A 340 10.43 7.48 6.63
C LEU A 340 9.24 7.69 5.68
N PHE A 341 8.46 6.64 5.41
CA PHE A 341 7.23 6.73 4.63
C PHE A 341 6.25 7.72 5.28
N ILE A 342 5.97 7.57 6.57
CA ILE A 342 5.07 8.43 7.34
C ILE A 342 5.57 9.87 7.36
N ALA A 343 6.87 10.11 7.56
CA ALA A 343 7.46 11.45 7.46
C ALA A 343 7.19 12.08 6.08
N SER A 344 7.40 11.32 5.00
CA SER A 344 7.11 11.77 3.63
C SER A 344 5.63 12.09 3.43
N GLU A 345 4.72 11.24 3.89
CA GLU A 345 3.27 11.47 3.76
C GLU A 345 2.78 12.65 4.60
N ILE A 346 3.36 12.89 5.79
CA ILE A 346 3.09 14.09 6.59
C ILE A 346 3.56 15.34 5.85
N ALA A 347 4.75 15.33 5.24
CA ALA A 347 5.24 16.47 4.47
C ALA A 347 4.31 16.76 3.29
N LYS A 348 3.91 15.73 2.54
CA LYS A 348 2.95 15.86 1.42
C LYS A 348 1.59 16.41 1.87
N ALA A 349 1.08 15.96 3.01
CA ALA A 349 -0.17 16.46 3.58
C ALA A 349 -0.11 17.95 3.97
N HIS A 350 1.09 18.49 4.13
CA HIS A 350 1.35 19.92 4.33
C HIS A 350 1.88 20.63 3.07
N HIS A 351 1.63 20.05 1.88
CA HIS A 351 2.11 20.56 0.59
C HIS A 351 3.63 20.71 0.47
N GLY A 352 4.37 20.06 1.37
CA GLY A 352 5.81 19.98 1.38
C GLY A 352 6.35 18.74 0.68
N ARG A 353 7.66 18.56 0.79
CA ARG A 353 8.37 17.38 0.28
C ARG A 353 9.57 17.04 1.15
N ILE A 354 10.00 15.77 1.07
CA ILE A 354 11.26 15.31 1.67
C ILE A 354 12.14 14.79 0.54
N ASP A 355 13.36 15.30 0.49
CA ASP A 355 14.41 14.83 -0.40
C ASP A 355 15.50 14.13 0.43
N ALA A 356 16.09 13.06 -0.11
CA ALA A 356 17.19 12.35 0.54
C ALA A 356 18.44 12.39 -0.36
N ARG A 357 19.60 12.61 0.24
CA ARG A 357 20.90 12.45 -0.40
C ARG A 357 21.82 11.64 0.51
N SER A 358 22.62 10.75 -0.06
CA SER A 358 23.64 10.01 0.68
C SER A 358 24.89 9.90 -0.17
N ASP A 359 26.03 10.17 0.45
CA ASP A 359 27.36 9.96 -0.12
C ASP A 359 28.26 9.25 0.90
N GLN A 360 29.57 9.19 0.61
CA GLN A 360 30.54 8.51 1.49
C GLN A 360 30.75 9.21 2.84
N THR A 361 30.28 10.44 2.99
CA THR A 361 30.52 11.28 4.17
C THR A 361 29.27 11.42 5.03
N GLU A 362 28.10 11.59 4.41
CA GLU A 362 26.85 11.81 5.13
C GLU A 362 25.61 11.34 4.37
N THR A 363 24.56 11.10 5.15
CA THR A 363 23.19 10.99 4.66
C THR A 363 22.41 12.18 5.20
N VAL A 364 21.67 12.86 4.34
CA VAL A 364 20.86 14.04 4.69
C VAL A 364 19.45 13.89 4.15
N PHE A 365 18.48 14.11 5.04
CA PHE A 365 17.06 14.27 4.73
C PHE A 365 16.70 15.75 4.79
N ALA A 366 16.22 16.31 3.69
CA ALA A 366 15.86 17.71 3.56
C ALA A 366 14.34 17.84 3.40
N VAL A 367 13.69 18.42 4.41
CA VAL A 367 12.25 18.65 4.46
C VAL A 367 11.98 20.09 4.06
N ARG A 368 11.17 20.31 3.02
CA ARG A 368 10.75 21.63 2.56
C ARG A 368 9.27 21.80 2.82
N LEU A 369 8.93 22.76 3.67
CA LEU A 369 7.56 23.04 4.10
C LEU A 369 7.15 24.45 3.69
N PRO A 370 6.12 24.62 2.85
CA PRO A 370 5.52 25.93 2.61
C PRO A 370 5.04 26.56 3.91
N ARG A 371 5.22 27.88 4.07
CA ARG A 371 4.74 28.62 5.25
C ARG A 371 3.22 28.75 5.31
N ARG A 372 2.55 28.66 4.15
CA ARG A 372 1.10 28.68 3.98
C ARG A 372 0.73 27.52 3.07
N GLY A 373 -0.14 26.64 3.54
CA GLY A 373 -0.56 25.41 2.88
C GLY A 373 -2.05 25.37 2.74
#